data_AF-G8FGM7-F1
#
_entry.id   AF-G8FGM7-F1
#
_cell.length_a   1.000
_cell.length_b   1.000
_cell.length_c   1.000
_cell.angle_alpha   90.00
_cell.angle_beta   90.00
_cell.angle_gamma   90.00
#
_symmetry.space_group_name_H-M   'P 1'
#
loop_
_entity.id
_entity.type
_entity.pdbx_description
1 polymer ?
#
loop_
_entity_poly.entity_id
_entity_poly.type
_entity_poly.pdbx_seq_one_letter_code
_entity_poly.pdbx_strand_id
1 'polypeptide(L)'
;TLVEGAMVGHTPQGMQLAQDTLEKMNARGIFLNPKMGSDLLLAAAGEKMGGYTTANYIWDLLQSRKINPSLPAVEVYHEGLKQREIPADDPRLLMVSRTLDNLRLRFGGRRNA
;
A
#
# COMPACT_ATOMS: atom_id res chain seq x y z
N THR A 1 -5.17 8.70 11.37
CA THR A 1 -5.09 10.04 10.71
C THR A 1 -6.39 10.32 9.95
N LEU A 2 -6.62 11.53 9.40
CA LEU A 2 -7.86 11.81 8.62
C LEU A 2 -8.00 10.90 7.39
N VAL A 3 -6.89 10.63 6.69
CA VAL A 3 -6.84 9.72 5.54
C VAL A 3 -7.22 8.30 5.96
N GLU A 4 -6.62 7.79 7.04
CA GLU A 4 -6.93 6.46 7.59
C GLU A 4 -8.39 6.33 8.03
N GLY A 5 -8.93 7.35 8.70
CA GLY A 5 -10.33 7.41 9.10
C GLY A 5 -11.30 7.44 7.92
N ALA A 6 -10.94 8.13 6.83
CA ALA A 6 -11.72 8.16 5.61
C ALA A 6 -11.77 6.80 4.89
N MET A 7 -10.72 5.98 5.02
CA MET A 7 -10.70 4.63 4.45
C MET A 7 -11.48 3.59 5.28
N VAL A 8 -11.96 3.94 6.47
CA VAL A 8 -12.72 3.02 7.32
C VAL A 8 -14.04 2.62 6.63
N GLY A 9 -14.30 1.32 6.60
CA GLY A 9 -15.49 0.76 5.97
C GLY A 9 -15.47 0.76 4.44
N HIS A 10 -14.35 1.17 3.82
CA HIS A 10 -14.10 1.06 2.37
C HIS A 10 -15.24 1.59 1.50
N THR A 11 -15.88 2.67 1.94
CA THR A 11 -16.96 3.32 1.17
C THR A 11 -16.36 4.09 -0.01
N PRO A 12 -17.01 4.13 -1.19
CA PRO A 12 -16.49 4.87 -2.34
C PRO A 12 -16.19 6.36 -2.03
N GLN A 13 -17.08 7.01 -1.25
CA GLN A 13 -16.90 8.40 -0.83
C GLN A 13 -15.72 8.57 0.12
N GLY A 14 -15.56 7.66 1.08
CA GLY A 14 -14.44 7.69 2.03
C GLY A 14 -13.09 7.44 1.33
N MET A 15 -13.04 6.49 0.41
CA MET A 15 -11.84 6.20 -0.38
C MET A 15 -11.45 7.37 -1.28
N GLN A 16 -12.42 8.04 -1.90
CA GLN A 16 -12.17 9.25 -2.68
C GLN A 16 -11.64 10.39 -1.80
N LEU A 17 -12.26 10.62 -0.64
CA LEU A 17 -11.79 11.65 0.30
C LEU A 17 -10.36 11.36 0.79
N ALA A 18 -10.03 10.09 1.05
CA ALA A 18 -8.69 9.67 1.41
C ALA A 18 -7.69 9.97 0.30
N GLN A 19 -8.04 9.64 -0.95
CA GLN A 19 -7.23 9.91 -2.14
C GLN A 19 -6.97 11.41 -2.33
N ASP A 20 -8.03 12.23 -2.35
CA ASP A 20 -7.94 13.69 -2.52
C ASP A 20 -7.07 14.32 -1.42
N THR A 21 -7.20 13.81 -0.20
CA THR A 21 -6.40 14.29 0.94
C THR A 21 -4.93 13.91 0.77
N LEU A 22 -4.62 12.69 0.32
CA LEU A 22 -3.24 12.25 0.04
C LEU A 22 -2.59 13.07 -1.08
N GLU A 23 -3.33 13.38 -2.13
CA GLU A 23 -2.87 14.26 -3.21
C GLU A 23 -2.55 15.66 -2.72
N LYS A 24 -3.45 16.26 -1.93
CA LYS A 24 -3.22 17.57 -1.29
C LYS A 24 -2.02 17.56 -0.35
N MET A 25 -1.83 16.49 0.42
CA MET A 25 -0.67 16.33 1.29
C MET A 25 0.63 16.27 0.48
N ASN A 26 0.67 15.45 -0.58
CA ASN A 26 1.83 15.33 -1.44
C ASN A 26 2.16 16.65 -2.16
N ALA A 27 1.14 17.35 -2.68
CA ALA A 27 1.28 18.66 -3.32
C ALA A 27 1.84 19.73 -2.37
N ARG A 28 1.54 19.62 -1.07
CA ARG A 28 2.06 20.51 -0.02
C ARG A 28 3.42 20.07 0.53
N GLY A 29 4.04 19.04 -0.04
CA GLY A 29 5.30 18.49 0.44
C GLY A 29 5.20 17.79 1.81
N ILE A 30 3.99 17.40 2.23
CA ILE A 30 3.78 16.64 3.46
C ILE A 30 4.02 15.17 3.14
N PHE A 31 5.03 14.59 3.78
CA PHE A 31 5.56 13.30 3.40
C PHE A 31 5.09 12.18 4.32
N LEU A 32 4.80 11.03 3.72
CA LEU A 32 4.53 9.81 4.46
C LEU A 32 5.85 9.28 5.03
N ASN A 33 5.97 9.19 6.35
CA ASN A 33 7.05 8.43 6.97
C ASN A 33 6.81 6.91 6.76
N PRO A 34 7.81 6.04 6.96
CA PRO A 34 7.66 4.60 6.68
C PRO A 34 6.50 3.94 7.43
N LYS A 35 6.27 4.31 8.69
CA LYS A 35 5.17 3.77 9.50
C LYS A 35 3.82 4.19 8.92
N MET A 36 3.62 5.50 8.74
CA MET A 36 2.38 6.07 8.23
C MET A 36 2.06 5.55 6.82
N GLY A 37 3.06 5.47 5.95
CA GLY A 37 2.90 4.88 4.62
C GLY A 37 2.46 3.42 4.66
N SER A 38 3.05 2.64 5.55
CA SER A 38 2.68 1.23 5.74
C SER A 38 1.26 1.07 6.27
N ASP A 39 0.89 1.85 7.30
CA ASP A 39 -0.44 1.81 7.91
C ASP A 39 -1.52 2.20 6.88
N LEU A 40 -1.25 3.23 6.07
CA LEU A 40 -2.15 3.66 4.99
C LEU A 40 -2.26 2.62 3.88
N LEU A 41 -1.14 2.03 3.45
CA LEU A 41 -1.13 0.98 2.43
C LEU A 41 -1.92 -0.24 2.91
N LEU A 42 -1.73 -0.65 4.17
CA LEU A 42 -2.46 -1.76 4.78
C LEU A 42 -3.97 -1.49 4.83
N ALA A 43 -4.38 -0.28 5.24
CA ALA A 43 -5.78 0.11 5.30
C ALA A 43 -6.42 0.16 3.90
N ALA A 44 -5.75 0.76 2.93
CA ALA A 44 -6.23 0.88 1.56
C ALA A 44 -6.30 -0.48 0.85
N ALA A 45 -5.29 -1.33 1.04
CA ALA A 45 -5.26 -2.68 0.48
C ALA A 45 -6.28 -3.64 1.11
N GLY A 46 -6.88 -3.26 2.25
CA GLY A 46 -8.02 -3.98 2.81
C GLY A 46 -9.32 -3.84 2.01
N GLU A 47 -9.36 -2.95 1.01
CA GLU A 47 -10.53 -2.73 0.15
C GLU A 47 -10.81 -3.98 -0.70
N LYS A 48 -11.94 -4.66 -0.47
CA LYS A 48 -12.27 -5.90 -1.20
C LYS A 48 -13.04 -5.69 -2.50
N MET A 49 -13.72 -4.55 -2.64
CA MET A 49 -14.69 -4.31 -3.73
C MET A 49 -14.30 -3.16 -4.67
N GLY A 50 -13.18 -2.47 -4.42
CA GLY A 50 -12.80 -1.28 -5.17
C GLY A 50 -11.59 -1.44 -6.08
N GLY A 51 -11.23 -0.32 -6.71
CA GLY A 51 -10.24 -0.25 -7.77
C GLY A 51 -8.78 -0.36 -7.30
N TYR A 52 -8.52 -0.43 -5.99
CA TYR A 52 -7.19 -0.24 -5.38
C TYR A 52 -6.51 1.06 -5.80
N THR A 53 -7.25 2.04 -6.33
CA THR A 53 -6.68 3.31 -6.81
C THR A 53 -5.87 3.99 -5.71
N THR A 54 -6.44 4.05 -4.50
CA THR A 54 -5.78 4.61 -3.32
C THR A 54 -4.58 3.77 -2.88
N ALA A 55 -4.69 2.45 -2.84
CA ALA A 55 -3.58 1.56 -2.46
C ALA A 55 -2.41 1.66 -3.45
N ASN A 56 -2.72 1.71 -4.75
CA ASN A 56 -1.78 1.91 -5.84
C ASN A 56 -1.05 3.26 -5.72
N TYR A 57 -1.81 4.32 -5.46
CA TYR A 57 -1.23 5.65 -5.27
C TYR A 57 -0.31 5.72 -4.05
N ILE A 58 -0.72 5.13 -2.91
CA ILE A 58 0.13 5.05 -1.72
C ILE A 58 1.41 4.26 -2.01
N TRP A 59 1.30 3.12 -2.69
CA TRP A 59 2.46 2.32 -3.10
C TRP A 59 3.44 3.15 -3.93
N ASP A 60 2.96 3.84 -4.97
CA ASP A 60 3.80 4.65 -5.86
C ASP A 60 4.47 5.81 -5.09
N LEU A 61 3.77 6.44 -4.14
CA LEU A 61 4.34 7.46 -3.25
C LEU A 61 5.48 6.91 -2.40
N LEU A 62 5.36 5.68 -1.87
CA LEU A 62 6.41 5.07 -1.06
C LEU A 62 7.62 4.71 -1.92
N GLN A 63 7.38 4.16 -3.12
CA GLN A 63 8.44 3.79 -4.07
C GLN A 63 9.22 5.01 -4.57
N SER A 64 8.54 6.11 -4.92
CA SER A 64 9.20 7.36 -5.35
C SER A 64 10.16 7.92 -4.29
N ARG A 65 9.95 7.55 -3.02
CA ARG A 65 10.74 7.99 -1.86
C ARG A 65 11.71 6.92 -1.35
N LYS A 66 11.80 5.77 -2.02
CA LYS A 66 12.62 4.63 -1.60
C LYS A 66 12.28 4.15 -0.18
N ILE A 67 11.02 4.28 0.21
CA ILE A 67 10.50 3.83 1.51
C ILE A 67 10.05 2.39 1.35
N ASN A 68 10.64 1.49 2.15
CA ASN A 68 10.20 0.11 2.23
C ASN A 68 9.00 0.01 3.19
N PRO A 69 7.80 -0.39 2.71
CA PRO A 69 6.65 -0.60 3.58
C PRO A 69 6.87 -1.81 4.50
N SER A 70 6.05 -1.91 5.55
CA SER A 70 6.08 -3.06 6.46
C SER A 70 5.63 -4.34 5.75
N LEU A 71 6.19 -5.49 6.17
CA LEU A 71 5.82 -6.80 5.66
C LEU A 71 4.29 -7.03 5.58
N PRO A 72 3.50 -6.81 6.65
CA PRO A 72 2.05 -7.04 6.59
C PRO A 72 1.33 -6.13 5.57
N ALA A 73 1.79 -4.89 5.38
CA ALA A 73 1.20 -3.98 4.39
C ALA A 73 1.46 -4.48 2.96
N VAL A 74 2.68 -4.94 2.69
CA VAL A 74 3.04 -5.50 1.37
C VAL A 74 2.30 -6.82 1.10
N GLU A 75 2.13 -7.67 2.12
CA GLU A 75 1.39 -8.93 1.98
C GLU A 75 -0.08 -8.71 1.61
N VAL A 76 -0.79 -7.86 2.36
CA VAL A 76 -2.20 -7.58 2.06
C VAL A 76 -2.36 -6.93 0.69
N TYR A 77 -1.45 -6.02 0.32
CA TYR A 77 -1.47 -5.40 -1.00
C TYR A 77 -1.19 -6.39 -2.13
N HIS A 78 -0.23 -7.30 -1.96
CA HIS A 78 0.08 -8.36 -2.91
C HIS A 78 -1.10 -9.31 -3.12
N GLU A 79 -1.70 -9.79 -2.05
CA GLU A 79 -2.87 -10.68 -2.12
C GLU A 79 -4.06 -9.96 -2.75
N GLY A 80 -4.26 -8.69 -2.41
CA GLY A 80 -5.29 -7.84 -3.01
C GLY A 80 -5.10 -7.65 -4.52
N LEU A 81 -3.87 -7.48 -4.99
CA LEU A 81 -3.55 -7.42 -6.42
C LEU A 81 -3.82 -8.76 -7.11
N LYS A 82 -3.42 -9.89 -6.50
CA LYS A 82 -3.61 -11.24 -7.06
C LYS A 82 -5.06 -11.68 -7.19
N GLN A 83 -5.93 -11.21 -6.30
CA GLN A 83 -7.37 -11.51 -6.37
C GLN A 83 -8.06 -10.83 -7.55
N ARG A 84 -7.37 -9.94 -8.26
CA ARG A 84 -7.91 -9.22 -9.42
C ARG A 84 -7.51 -9.94 -10.70
N GLU A 85 -8.33 -9.77 -11.73
CA GLU A 85 -8.03 -10.16 -13.10
C GLU A 85 -6.96 -9.24 -13.74
N ILE A 86 -5.87 -8.96 -13.02
CA ILE A 86 -4.69 -8.33 -13.60
C ILE A 86 -3.79 -9.42 -14.19
N PRO A 87 -3.12 -9.18 -15.34
CA PRO A 87 -2.17 -10.12 -15.90
C PRO A 87 -1.07 -10.45 -14.89
N ALA A 88 -0.64 -11.72 -14.83
CA ALA A 88 0.45 -12.15 -13.94
C ALA A 88 1.77 -11.41 -14.21
N ASP A 89 1.96 -10.95 -15.44
CA ASP A 89 3.12 -10.16 -15.89
C ASP A 89 2.96 -8.66 -15.65
N ASP A 90 1.94 -8.24 -14.90
CA ASP A 90 1.76 -6.84 -14.53
C ASP A 90 3.02 -6.33 -13.78
N PRO A 91 3.65 -5.24 -14.25
CA PRO A 91 4.90 -4.74 -13.68
C PRO A 91 4.80 -4.42 -12.19
N ARG A 92 3.63 -3.96 -11.72
CA ARG A 92 3.41 -3.65 -10.30
C ARG A 92 3.30 -4.93 -9.49
N LEU A 93 2.58 -5.95 -9.97
CA LEU A 93 2.53 -7.24 -9.28
C LEU A 93 3.94 -7.82 -9.10
N LEU A 94 4.75 -7.83 -10.15
CA LEU A 94 6.14 -8.30 -10.09
C LEU A 94 6.99 -7.51 -9.08
N MET A 95 6.84 -6.18 -9.06
CA MET A 95 7.59 -5.32 -8.13
C MET A 95 7.17 -5.54 -6.68
N VAL A 96 5.87 -5.73 -6.43
CA VAL A 96 5.34 -6.03 -5.10
C VAL A 96 5.81 -7.40 -4.64
N SER A 97 5.74 -8.43 -5.49
CA SER A 97 6.24 -9.78 -5.17
C SER A 97 7.73 -9.76 -4.79
N ARG A 98 8.58 -9.08 -5.58
CA ARG A 98 10.01 -8.93 -5.24
C ARG A 98 10.24 -8.21 -3.92
N THR A 99 9.46 -7.17 -3.64
CA THR A 99 9.54 -6.43 -2.37
C THR A 99 9.15 -7.33 -1.20
N LEU A 100 8.08 -8.11 -1.37
CA LEU A 100 7.61 -9.07 -0.38
C LEU A 100 8.66 -10.14 -0.08
N ASP A 101 9.25 -10.74 -1.10
CA ASP A 101 10.28 -11.77 -0.94
C ASP A 101 11.51 -11.23 -0.20
N ASN A 102 11.96 -10.02 -0.56
CA ASN A 102 13.07 -9.34 0.14
C ASN A 102 12.76 -9.09 1.62
N LEU A 103 11.52 -8.69 1.94
CA LEU A 103 11.10 -8.50 3.34
C LEU A 103 11.04 -9.85 4.06
N ARG A 104 10.49 -10.89 3.44
CA ARG A 104 10.44 -12.25 4.01
C ARG A 104 11.82 -12.82 4.28
N LEU A 105 12.80 -12.60 3.41
CA LEU A 105 14.18 -13.01 3.66
C LEU A 105 14.77 -12.29 4.89
N ARG A 106 14.53 -10.99 5.02
CA ARG A 106 15.02 -10.19 6.16
C ARG A 106 14.37 -10.58 7.50
N PHE A 107 13.09 -10.94 7.49
CA PHE A 107 12.37 -11.35 8.70
C PHE A 107 12.47 -12.86 8.99
N GLY A 108 12.61 -13.69 7.96
CA GLY A 108 12.79 -15.15 8.04
C GLY A 108 14.20 -15.55 8.47
N GLY A 109 15.22 -14.76 8.13
CA GLY A 109 16.60 -14.96 8.62
C GLY A 109 16.78 -14.77 10.13
N ARG A 110 15.79 -14.21 10.84
CA ARG A 110 15.81 -14.06 12.30
C ARG A 110 15.35 -15.29 13.09
N ARG A 111 14.96 -16.38 12.41
CA ARG A 111 14.43 -17.59 13.07
C ARG A 111 15.47 -18.70 13.29
N ASN A 112 16.72 -18.49 12.89
CA ASN A 112 17.84 -19.44 13.07
C ASN A 112 19.08 -18.73 13.63
N ALA A 113 18.98 -18.13 14.82
CA ALA A 113 20.13 -17.68 15.61
C ALA A 113 19.96 -18.14 17.06
#